data_AF-A0A6H9TAS1-F1
#
_entry.id   AF-A0A6H9TAS1-F1
#
_cell.length_a   1.000
_cell.length_b   1.000
_cell.length_c   1.000
_cell.angle_alpha   90.00
_cell.angle_beta   90.00
_cell.angle_gamma   90.00
#
_symmetry.space_group_name_H-M   'P 1'
#
loop_
_entity.id
_entity.type
_entity.pdbx_description
1 polymer ?
#
loop_
_entity_poly.entity_id
_entity_poly.type
_entity_poly.pdbx_seq_one_letter_code
_entity_poly.pdbx_strand_id
1 'polypeptide(L)'
;MSVFAPEKFAADYQSGVAAWFAIARPAINGFEAVVELNLQAAKTALEEYEDKLKNAFDANNPVAGFAQQVAAPQEAAGKAVAYGRHLFDIAVSTQAEWAKVAQAQYEQTDKRVKDVVIELTKHVPAGSGAVVAAFNSALSAATAAADSVRAATGQAIEAAQSGFDAVSETTARGAKQTAAVSRKEAASRDTAA
;
A
#
# COMPACT_ATOMS: atom_id res chain seq x y z
N MET A 1 -2.75 -46.30 -18.24
CA MET A 1 -2.51 -46.10 -16.80
C MET A 1 -1.03 -45.87 -16.55
N SER A 2 -0.63 -44.68 -16.15
CA SER A 2 0.32 -44.48 -15.05
C SER A 2 0.25 -43.01 -14.66
N VAL A 3 -0.46 -42.75 -13.57
CA VAL A 3 -0.54 -41.43 -12.91
C VAL A 3 0.72 -41.20 -12.04
N PHE A 4 1.75 -42.05 -12.20
CA PHE A 4 2.99 -42.09 -11.43
C PHE A 4 4.22 -41.93 -12.33
N ALA A 5 4.21 -40.94 -13.23
CA ALA A 5 5.42 -40.50 -13.90
C ALA A 5 6.23 -39.63 -12.92
N PRO A 6 7.47 -40.00 -12.55
CA PRO A 6 8.31 -39.22 -11.63
C PRO A 6 8.44 -37.74 -12.04
N GLU A 7 8.35 -37.45 -13.35
CA GLU A 7 8.39 -36.08 -13.86
C GLU A 7 7.18 -35.24 -13.46
N LYS A 8 5.97 -35.82 -13.38
CA LYS A 8 4.77 -35.08 -12.91
C LYS A 8 4.84 -34.79 -11.42
N PHE A 9 5.33 -35.74 -10.62
CA PHE A 9 5.51 -35.55 -9.19
C PHE A 9 6.58 -34.47 -8.89
N ALA A 10 7.69 -34.49 -9.62
CA ALA A 10 8.72 -33.46 -9.52
C ALA A 10 8.22 -32.07 -9.94
N ALA A 11 7.44 -31.98 -11.03
CA ALA A 11 6.84 -30.73 -11.50
C ALA A 11 5.80 -30.16 -10.52
N ASP A 12 4.96 -31.02 -9.92
CA ASP A 12 3.97 -30.62 -8.92
C ASP A 12 4.64 -30.13 -7.63
N TYR A 13 5.70 -30.81 -7.17
CA TYR A 13 6.52 -30.35 -6.03
C TYR A 13 7.19 -29.01 -6.32
N GLN A 14 7.79 -28.84 -7.50
CA GLN A 14 8.46 -27.62 -7.89
C GLN A 14 7.46 -26.44 -8.02
N SER A 15 6.25 -26.70 -8.53
CA SER A 15 5.16 -25.73 -8.58
C SER A 15 4.71 -25.31 -7.18
N GLY A 16 4.59 -26.24 -6.25
CA GLY A 16 4.22 -25.95 -4.85
C GLY A 16 5.27 -25.07 -4.15
N VAL A 17 6.55 -25.38 -4.35
CA VAL A 17 7.66 -24.57 -3.81
C VAL A 17 7.68 -23.17 -4.44
N ALA A 18 7.50 -23.07 -5.76
CA ALA A 18 7.47 -21.78 -6.45
C ALA A 18 6.29 -20.90 -5.98
N ALA A 19 5.10 -21.48 -5.81
CA ALA A 19 3.94 -20.77 -5.29
C ALA A 19 4.15 -20.27 -3.86
N TRP A 20 4.78 -21.07 -3.00
CA TRP A 20 5.11 -20.66 -1.64
C TRP A 20 6.06 -19.46 -1.62
N PHE A 21 7.16 -19.50 -2.39
CA PHE A 21 8.09 -18.37 -2.47
C PHE A 21 7.49 -17.14 -3.15
N ALA A 22 6.58 -17.32 -4.10
CA ALA A 22 5.87 -16.21 -4.74
C ALA A 22 5.02 -15.42 -3.74
N ILE A 23 4.46 -16.07 -2.71
CA ILE A 23 3.69 -15.41 -1.65
C ILE A 23 4.61 -14.89 -0.53
N ALA A 24 5.61 -15.68 -0.13
CA ALA A 24 6.50 -15.36 0.98
C ALA A 24 7.41 -14.16 0.69
N ARG A 25 7.90 -14.00 -0.55
CA ARG A 25 8.79 -12.90 -0.93
C ARG A 25 8.15 -11.52 -0.74
N PRO A 26 6.95 -11.23 -1.29
CA PRO A 26 6.29 -9.95 -1.03
C PRO A 26 6.04 -9.68 0.46
N ALA A 27 5.72 -10.72 1.24
CA ALA A 27 5.51 -10.58 2.68
C ALA A 27 6.79 -10.16 3.43
N ILE A 28 7.92 -10.79 3.10
CA ILE A 28 9.23 -10.45 3.68
C ILE A 28 9.65 -9.04 3.25
N ASN A 29 9.50 -8.70 1.97
CA ASN A 29 9.85 -7.37 1.46
C ASN A 29 8.97 -6.28 2.10
N GLY A 30 7.68 -6.54 2.30
CA GLY A 30 6.78 -5.63 3.01
C GLY A 30 7.20 -5.44 4.47
N PHE A 31 7.59 -6.52 5.15
CA PHE A 31 8.13 -6.44 6.52
C PHE A 31 9.44 -5.65 6.57
N GLU A 32 10.36 -5.89 5.64
CA GLU A 32 11.62 -5.13 5.51
C GLU A 32 11.34 -3.63 5.34
N ALA A 33 10.41 -3.26 4.46
CA ALA A 33 10.01 -1.87 4.27
C ALA A 33 9.42 -1.23 5.53
N VAL A 34 8.66 -1.98 6.34
CA VAL A 34 8.17 -1.48 7.64
C VAL A 34 9.32 -1.27 8.62
N VAL A 35 10.27 -2.18 8.69
CA VAL A 35 11.46 -2.04 9.55
C VAL A 35 12.29 -0.83 9.12
N GLU A 36 12.51 -0.66 7.81
CA GLU A 36 13.20 0.49 7.25
C GLU A 36 12.50 1.80 7.62
N LEU A 37 11.17 1.86 7.48
CA LEU A 37 10.37 3.02 7.88
C LEU A 37 10.51 3.34 9.37
N ASN A 38 10.50 2.34 10.25
CA ASN A 38 10.70 2.55 11.69
C ASN A 38 12.10 3.08 12.00
N LEU A 39 13.12 2.55 11.32
CA LEU A 39 14.49 3.02 11.49
C LEU A 39 14.65 4.46 11.00
N GLN A 40 14.03 4.81 9.87
CA GLN A 40 14.02 6.18 9.36
C GLN A 40 13.33 7.13 10.34
N ALA A 41 12.15 6.75 10.86
CA ALA A 41 11.44 7.54 11.87
C ALA A 41 12.27 7.76 13.14
N ALA A 42 12.97 6.72 13.61
CA ALA A 42 13.86 6.83 14.77
C ALA A 42 15.06 7.75 14.52
N LYS A 43 15.68 7.66 13.33
CA LYS A 43 16.78 8.55 12.93
C LYS A 43 16.33 10.01 12.87
N THR A 44 15.21 10.26 12.20
CA THR A 44 14.62 11.61 12.11
C THR A 44 14.29 12.16 13.50
N ALA A 45 13.69 11.35 14.38
CA ALA A 45 13.43 11.79 15.75
C ALA A 45 14.72 12.15 16.50
N LEU A 46 15.80 11.37 16.34
CA LEU A 46 17.08 11.65 16.98
C LEU A 46 17.71 12.97 16.47
N GLU A 47 17.71 13.19 15.17
CA GLU A 47 18.18 14.43 14.53
C GLU A 47 17.40 15.64 15.06
N GLU A 48 16.07 15.53 15.13
CA GLU A 48 15.22 16.59 15.67
C GLU A 48 15.45 16.86 17.16
N TYR A 49 15.74 15.83 17.96
CA TYR A 49 16.11 16.00 19.37
C TYR A 49 17.44 16.73 19.52
N GLU A 50 18.43 16.38 18.69
CA GLU A 50 19.72 17.09 18.65
C GLU A 50 19.53 18.56 18.30
N ASP A 51 18.74 18.87 17.27
CA ASP A 51 18.44 20.23 16.86
C ASP A 51 17.67 21.00 17.94
N LYS A 52 16.72 20.36 18.62
CA LYS A 52 16.01 20.97 19.76
C LYS A 52 16.95 21.29 20.92
N LEU A 53 17.89 20.40 21.23
CA LEU A 53 18.89 20.63 22.28
C LEU A 53 19.83 21.78 21.91
N LYS A 54 20.38 21.80 20.68
CA LYS A 54 21.22 22.90 20.19
C LYS A 54 20.49 24.24 20.25
N ASN A 55 19.27 24.29 19.72
CA ASN A 55 18.45 25.50 19.76
C ASN A 55 18.14 25.94 21.19
N ALA A 56 17.93 25.02 22.14
CA ALA A 56 17.70 25.37 23.54
C ALA A 56 18.94 25.98 24.22
N PHE A 57 20.14 25.54 23.85
CA PHE A 57 21.40 26.12 24.35
C PHE A 57 21.76 27.45 23.67
N ASP A 58 21.36 27.65 22.41
CA ASP A 58 21.57 28.89 21.66
C ASP A 58 20.50 29.96 21.94
N ALA A 59 19.33 29.56 22.46
CA ALA A 59 18.21 30.45 22.71
C ALA A 59 18.42 31.35 23.94
N ASN A 60 19.14 32.46 23.74
CA ASN A 60 19.08 33.65 24.60
C ASN A 60 17.72 34.38 24.53
N ASN A 61 16.71 33.83 23.83
CA ASN A 61 15.42 34.49 23.59
C ASN A 61 14.21 33.59 23.98
N PRO A 62 13.60 33.81 25.16
CA PRO A 62 12.51 32.97 25.69
C PRO A 62 11.21 33.02 24.86
N VAL A 63 11.03 34.00 23.98
CA VAL A 63 9.85 34.12 23.11
C VAL A 63 9.87 33.10 21.97
N ALA A 64 11.06 32.74 21.46
CA ALA A 64 11.22 31.75 20.40
C ALA A 64 10.89 30.32 20.88
N GLY A 65 11.25 29.98 22.13
CA GLY A 65 10.94 28.69 22.75
C GLY A 65 9.45 28.46 22.96
N PHE A 66 8.69 29.52 23.29
CA PHE A 66 7.24 29.42 23.47
C PHE A 66 6.50 29.11 22.15
N ALA A 67 6.93 29.70 21.04
CA ALA A 67 6.38 29.41 19.71
C ALA A 67 6.62 27.95 19.27
N GLN A 68 7.79 27.38 19.61
CA GLN A 68 8.10 25.96 19.37
C GLN A 68 7.21 25.02 20.20
N GLN A 69 6.90 25.39 21.44
CA GLN A 69 6.03 24.60 22.32
C GLN A 69 4.58 24.56 21.82
N VAL A 70 4.08 25.66 21.24
CA VAL A 70 2.73 25.74 20.66
C VAL A 70 2.61 24.95 19.36
N ALA A 71 3.69 24.84 18.58
CA ALA A 71 3.70 24.09 17.31
C ALA A 71 3.92 22.56 17.49
N ALA A 72 4.48 22.12 18.62
CA ALA A 72 4.86 20.71 18.85
C ALA A 72 3.71 19.69 18.70
N PRO A 73 2.47 19.92 19.17
CA PRO A 73 1.36 18.98 18.96
C PRO A 73 0.99 18.84 17.49
N GLN A 74 1.11 19.92 16.72
CA GLN A 74 0.76 19.95 15.32
C GLN A 74 1.82 19.27 14.44
N GLU A 75 3.10 19.46 14.79
CA GLU A 75 4.23 18.76 14.19
C GLU A 75 4.15 17.24 14.43
N ALA A 76 3.79 16.83 15.66
CA ALA A 76 3.57 15.43 15.99
C ALA A 76 2.40 14.81 15.19
N ALA A 77 1.29 15.55 15.05
CA ALA A 77 0.16 15.11 14.23
C ALA A 77 0.55 14.94 12.75
N GLY A 78 1.29 15.89 12.17
CA GLY A 78 1.79 15.80 10.80
C GLY A 78 2.69 14.58 10.58
N LYS A 79 3.58 14.28 11.52
CA LYS A 79 4.46 13.10 11.46
C LYS A 79 3.69 11.79 11.58
N ALA A 80 2.69 11.71 12.45
CA ALA A 80 1.84 10.54 12.58
C ALA A 80 1.03 10.27 11.30
N VAL A 81 0.51 11.33 10.66
CA VAL A 81 -0.20 11.24 9.37
C VAL A 81 0.75 10.76 8.27
N ALA A 82 1.97 11.32 8.18
CA ALA A 82 2.97 10.90 7.21
C ALA A 82 3.40 9.43 7.42
N TYR A 83 3.67 9.03 8.65
CA TYR A 83 3.99 7.64 8.98
C TYR A 83 2.85 6.68 8.61
N GLY A 84 1.59 7.07 8.90
CA GLY A 84 0.41 6.32 8.49
C GLY A 84 0.26 6.20 6.97
N ARG A 85 0.54 7.26 6.22
CA ARG A 85 0.60 7.25 4.75
C ARG A 85 1.66 6.26 4.24
N HIS A 86 2.87 6.31 4.79
CA HIS A 86 3.94 5.40 4.39
C HIS A 86 3.62 3.93 4.69
N LEU A 87 3.03 3.62 5.85
CA LEU A 87 2.55 2.27 6.14
C LEU A 87 1.47 1.82 5.15
N PHE A 88 0.55 2.71 4.79
CA PHE A 88 -0.48 2.44 3.81
C PHE A 88 0.12 2.15 2.43
N ASP A 89 1.10 2.95 1.99
CA ASP A 89 1.78 2.74 0.71
C ASP A 89 2.52 1.39 0.66
N ILE A 90 3.18 0.98 1.76
CA ILE A 90 3.80 -0.35 1.89
C ILE A 90 2.77 -1.47 1.78
N ALA A 91 1.61 -1.32 2.42
CA ALA A 91 0.53 -2.31 2.35
C ALA A 91 -0.01 -2.43 0.91
N VAL A 92 -0.23 -1.31 0.23
CA VAL A 92 -0.69 -1.28 -1.17
C VAL A 92 0.33 -1.89 -2.12
N SER A 93 1.63 -1.58 -1.97
CA SER A 93 2.67 -2.17 -2.80
C SER A 93 2.79 -3.68 -2.59
N THR A 94 2.69 -4.13 -1.34
CA THR A 94 2.71 -5.57 -1.00
C THR A 94 1.50 -6.30 -1.59
N GLN A 95 0.31 -5.70 -1.47
CA GLN A 95 -0.92 -6.22 -2.09
C GLN A 95 -0.79 -6.31 -3.61
N ALA A 96 -0.17 -5.31 -4.26
CA ALA A 96 0.02 -5.31 -5.70
C ALA A 96 0.93 -6.46 -6.15
N GLU A 97 1.98 -6.79 -5.40
CA GLU A 97 2.82 -7.96 -5.69
C GLU A 97 2.06 -9.27 -5.53
N TRP A 98 1.23 -9.43 -4.49
CA TRP A 98 0.36 -10.60 -4.38
C TRP A 98 -0.68 -10.70 -5.49
N ALA A 99 -1.22 -9.57 -5.95
CA ALA A 99 -2.13 -9.54 -7.09
C ALA A 99 -1.44 -10.02 -8.38
N LYS A 100 -0.17 -9.65 -8.60
CA LYS A 100 0.63 -10.16 -9.73
C LYS A 100 0.84 -11.68 -9.64
N VAL A 101 1.08 -12.20 -8.44
CA VAL A 101 1.21 -13.66 -8.21
C VAL A 101 -0.09 -14.38 -8.55
N ALA A 102 -1.24 -13.84 -8.10
CA ALA A 102 -2.55 -14.40 -8.42
C ALA A 102 -2.83 -14.34 -9.93
N GLN A 103 -2.49 -13.24 -10.60
CA GLN A 103 -2.64 -13.10 -12.05
C GLN A 103 -1.78 -14.13 -12.81
N ALA A 104 -0.52 -14.31 -12.42
CA ALA A 104 0.36 -15.31 -13.04
C ALA A 104 -0.21 -16.73 -12.89
N GLN A 105 -0.79 -17.05 -11.74
CA GLN A 105 -1.44 -18.35 -11.50
C GLN A 105 -2.73 -18.53 -12.32
N TYR A 106 -3.51 -17.45 -12.46
CA TYR A 106 -4.71 -17.44 -13.30
C TYR A 106 -4.34 -17.66 -14.77
N GLU A 107 -3.35 -16.97 -15.31
CA GLU A 107 -2.89 -17.13 -16.70
C GLU A 107 -2.38 -18.55 -16.99
N GLN A 108 -1.69 -19.17 -16.03
CA GLN A 108 -1.27 -20.57 -16.16
C GLN A 108 -2.46 -21.54 -16.15
N THR A 109 -3.46 -21.27 -15.31
CA THR A 109 -4.68 -22.09 -15.23
C THR A 109 -5.53 -21.95 -16.49
N ASP A 110 -5.74 -20.73 -16.99
CA ASP A 110 -6.48 -20.45 -18.20
C ASP A 110 -5.87 -21.16 -19.43
N LYS A 111 -4.54 -21.12 -19.58
CA LYS A 111 -3.83 -21.88 -20.63
C LYS A 111 -4.10 -23.39 -20.51
N ARG A 112 -3.96 -23.96 -19.31
CA ARG A 112 -4.18 -25.38 -19.08
C ARG A 112 -5.61 -25.80 -19.38
N VAL A 113 -6.60 -24.98 -19.01
CA VAL A 113 -8.00 -25.25 -19.29
C VAL A 113 -8.28 -25.15 -20.79
N LYS A 114 -7.74 -24.15 -21.49
CA LYS A 114 -7.85 -24.03 -22.95
C LYS A 114 -7.24 -25.23 -23.66
N ASP A 115 -6.08 -25.70 -23.23
CA ASP A 115 -5.43 -26.87 -23.81
C ASP A 115 -6.29 -28.13 -23.63
N VAL A 116 -6.87 -28.34 -22.44
CA VAL A 116 -7.80 -29.45 -22.16
C VAL A 116 -9.08 -29.33 -22.98
N VAL A 117 -9.64 -28.13 -23.13
CA VAL A 117 -10.82 -27.91 -23.97
C VAL A 117 -10.49 -28.21 -25.43
N ILE A 118 -9.36 -27.74 -25.98
CA ILE A 118 -8.94 -28.03 -27.35
C ILE A 118 -8.73 -29.54 -27.55
N GLU A 119 -8.09 -30.20 -26.60
CA GLU A 119 -7.86 -31.65 -26.62
C GLU A 119 -9.18 -32.43 -26.56
N LEU A 120 -10.13 -31.97 -25.74
CA LEU A 120 -11.46 -32.55 -25.64
C LEU A 120 -12.27 -32.32 -26.93
N THR A 121 -12.27 -31.11 -27.48
CA THR A 121 -13.05 -30.77 -28.69
C THR A 121 -12.58 -31.54 -29.92
N LYS A 122 -11.30 -31.95 -29.98
CA LYS A 122 -10.77 -32.86 -31.01
C LYS A 122 -11.38 -34.27 -30.95
N HIS A 123 -12.00 -34.65 -29.83
CA HIS A 123 -12.53 -35.99 -29.54
C HIS A 123 -14.04 -36.00 -29.23
N VAL A 124 -14.77 -34.88 -29.34
CA VAL A 124 -16.17 -34.80 -28.91
C VAL A 124 -17.14 -34.95 -30.09
N PRO A 125 -18.17 -35.83 -29.99
CA PRO A 125 -19.22 -36.00 -31.01
C PRO A 125 -19.99 -34.71 -31.30
N ALA A 126 -20.63 -34.62 -32.47
CA ALA A 126 -21.49 -33.50 -32.86
C ALA A 126 -22.61 -33.28 -31.81
N GLY A 127 -22.46 -32.27 -30.94
CA GLY A 127 -23.41 -31.98 -29.85
C GLY A 127 -22.89 -31.09 -28.70
N SER A 128 -21.60 -30.74 -28.67
CA SER A 128 -20.95 -30.03 -27.55
C SER A 128 -21.10 -28.51 -27.49
N GLY A 129 -21.83 -27.89 -28.42
CA GLY A 129 -21.98 -26.43 -28.50
C GLY A 129 -22.52 -25.79 -27.21
N ALA A 130 -23.44 -26.47 -26.50
CA ALA A 130 -23.99 -25.97 -25.24
C ALA A 130 -22.97 -25.97 -24.08
N VAL A 131 -22.06 -26.94 -24.04
CA VAL A 131 -21.02 -27.05 -23.00
C VAL A 131 -19.93 -25.98 -23.23
N VAL A 132 -19.52 -25.76 -24.48
CA VAL A 132 -18.56 -24.70 -24.84
C VAL A 132 -19.15 -23.30 -24.56
N ALA A 133 -20.43 -23.10 -24.86
CA ALA A 133 -21.13 -21.86 -24.56
C ALA A 133 -21.21 -21.60 -23.04
N ALA A 134 -21.58 -22.61 -22.25
CA ALA A 134 -21.60 -22.52 -20.79
C ALA A 134 -20.22 -22.22 -20.21
N PHE A 135 -19.17 -22.84 -20.76
CA PHE A 135 -17.78 -22.59 -20.37
C PHE A 135 -17.34 -21.15 -20.65
N ASN A 136 -17.59 -20.65 -21.86
CA ASN A 136 -17.28 -19.26 -22.22
C ASN A 136 -18.04 -18.26 -21.34
N SER A 137 -19.30 -18.55 -21.00
CA SER A 137 -20.10 -17.73 -20.08
C SER A 137 -19.50 -17.72 -18.68
N ALA A 138 -19.06 -18.87 -18.15
CA ALA A 138 -18.43 -18.96 -16.85
C ALA A 138 -17.09 -18.20 -16.81
N LEU A 139 -16.29 -18.30 -17.88
CA LEU A 139 -15.04 -17.57 -18.02
C LEU A 139 -15.30 -16.06 -18.03
N SER A 140 -16.27 -15.59 -18.82
CA SER A 140 -16.65 -14.18 -18.88
C SER A 140 -17.16 -13.66 -17.54
N ALA A 141 -17.94 -14.45 -16.79
CA ALA A 141 -18.41 -14.09 -15.46
C ALA A 141 -17.26 -14.02 -14.45
N ALA A 142 -16.29 -14.93 -14.52
CA ALA A 142 -15.10 -14.92 -13.67
C ALA A 142 -14.22 -13.68 -13.94
N THR A 143 -14.03 -13.31 -15.22
CA THR A 143 -13.30 -12.09 -15.59
C THR A 143 -14.01 -10.83 -15.07
N ALA A 144 -15.33 -10.72 -15.26
CA ALA A 144 -16.09 -9.59 -14.75
C ALA A 144 -16.04 -9.47 -13.21
N ALA A 145 -16.08 -10.60 -12.49
CA ALA A 145 -15.93 -10.62 -11.04
C ALA A 145 -14.52 -10.15 -10.61
N ALA A 146 -13.47 -10.59 -11.31
CA ALA A 146 -12.10 -10.14 -11.05
C ALA A 146 -11.93 -8.63 -11.28
N ASP A 147 -12.49 -8.10 -12.37
CA ASP A 147 -12.48 -6.66 -12.65
C ASP A 147 -13.22 -5.85 -11.59
N SER A 148 -14.37 -6.34 -11.10
CA SER A 148 -15.12 -5.70 -10.02
C SER A 148 -14.32 -5.64 -8.71
N VAL A 149 -13.63 -6.71 -8.34
CA VAL A 149 -12.78 -6.74 -7.14
C VAL A 149 -11.60 -5.76 -7.30
N ARG A 150 -10.99 -5.70 -8.48
CA ARG A 150 -9.90 -4.76 -8.77
C ARG A 150 -10.38 -3.32 -8.68
N ALA A 151 -11.55 -3.00 -9.23
CA ALA A 151 -12.14 -1.66 -9.17
C ALA A 151 -12.46 -1.26 -7.73
N ALA A 152 -13.11 -2.13 -6.95
CA ALA A 152 -13.42 -1.87 -5.55
C ALA A 152 -12.16 -1.65 -4.71
N THR A 153 -11.11 -2.44 -4.96
CA THR A 153 -9.80 -2.27 -4.32
C THR A 153 -9.18 -0.92 -4.68
N GLY A 154 -9.20 -0.54 -5.96
CA GLY A 154 -8.70 0.77 -6.41
C GLY A 154 -9.44 1.94 -5.75
N GLN A 155 -10.76 1.89 -5.69
CA GLN A 155 -11.57 2.92 -5.02
C GLN A 155 -11.24 3.03 -3.52
N ALA A 156 -11.05 1.89 -2.83
CA ALA A 156 -10.65 1.91 -1.43
C ALA A 156 -9.28 2.58 -1.24
N ILE A 157 -8.34 2.34 -2.17
CA ILE A 157 -7.02 2.97 -2.16
C ILE A 157 -7.13 4.48 -2.39
N GLU A 158 -7.86 4.91 -3.41
CA GLU A 158 -8.08 6.33 -3.74
C GLU A 158 -8.78 7.07 -2.60
N ALA A 159 -9.76 6.43 -1.94
CA ALA A 159 -10.46 7.01 -0.79
C ALA A 159 -9.51 7.20 0.41
N ALA A 160 -8.66 6.21 0.71
CA ALA A 160 -7.66 6.31 1.77
C ALA A 160 -6.64 7.43 1.46
N GLN A 161 -6.13 7.50 0.23
CA GLN A 161 -5.22 8.56 -0.21
C GLN A 161 -5.85 9.95 -0.08
N SER A 162 -7.10 10.11 -0.54
CA SER A 162 -7.85 11.35 -0.42
C SER A 162 -8.07 11.76 1.04
N GLY A 163 -8.32 10.79 1.93
CA GLY A 163 -8.43 11.02 3.37
C GLY A 163 -7.14 11.57 3.98
N PHE A 164 -6.00 10.99 3.64
CA PHE A 164 -4.69 11.49 4.07
C PHE A 164 -4.41 12.91 3.56
N ASP A 165 -4.76 13.19 2.30
CA ASP A 165 -4.54 14.51 1.69
C ASP A 165 -5.40 15.58 2.39
N ALA A 166 -6.66 15.27 2.68
CA ALA A 166 -7.57 16.17 3.40
C ALA A 166 -7.11 16.45 4.85
N VAL A 167 -6.64 15.44 5.57
CA VAL A 167 -6.08 15.59 6.92
C VAL A 167 -4.79 16.42 6.89
N SER A 168 -3.93 16.18 5.91
CA SER A 168 -2.69 16.95 5.71
C SER A 168 -2.99 18.42 5.42
N GLU A 169 -3.98 18.70 4.58
CA GLU A 169 -4.40 20.06 4.26
C GLU A 169 -5.01 20.78 5.46
N THR A 170 -5.82 20.07 6.27
CA THR A 170 -6.38 20.60 7.52
C THR A 170 -5.29 20.95 8.52
N THR A 171 -4.30 20.07 8.67
CA THR A 171 -3.11 20.32 9.50
C THR A 171 -2.36 21.55 8.99
N ALA A 172 -2.13 21.66 7.68
CA ALA A 172 -1.45 22.81 7.08
C ALA A 172 -2.22 24.13 7.29
N ARG A 173 -3.56 24.12 7.19
CA ARG A 173 -4.40 25.30 7.47
C ARG A 173 -4.33 25.70 8.94
N GLY A 174 -4.36 24.73 9.86
CA GLY A 174 -4.16 24.97 11.30
C GLY A 174 -2.83 25.67 11.59
N ALA A 175 -1.74 25.21 10.95
CA ALA A 175 -0.42 25.86 11.06
C ALA A 175 -0.45 27.32 10.67
N LYS A 176 -1.07 27.60 9.51
CA LYS A 176 -1.15 28.95 8.95
C LYS A 176 -2.00 29.87 9.81
N GLN A 177 -3.09 29.38 10.40
CA GLN A 177 -3.91 30.15 11.33
C GLN A 177 -3.15 30.48 12.62
N THR A 178 -2.47 29.52 13.23
CA THR A 178 -1.65 29.75 14.42
C THR A 178 -0.57 30.80 14.15
N ALA A 179 0.15 30.69 13.01
CA ALA A 179 1.17 31.65 12.61
C ALA A 179 0.61 33.05 12.26
N ALA A 180 -0.65 33.15 11.85
CA ALA A 180 -1.32 34.44 11.60
C ALA A 180 -1.75 35.11 12.91
N VAL A 181 -2.25 34.33 13.88
CA VAL A 181 -2.61 34.83 15.22
C VAL A 181 -1.38 35.34 15.94
N SER A 182 -0.28 34.59 15.96
CA SER A 182 0.98 35.02 16.59
C SER A 182 1.56 36.30 15.96
N ARG A 183 1.44 36.48 14.64
CA ARG A 183 1.86 37.71 13.95
C ARG A 183 0.99 38.91 14.30
N LYS A 184 -0.33 38.72 14.38
CA LYS A 184 -1.27 39.79 14.74
C LYS A 184 -1.07 40.25 16.19
N GLU A 185 -0.78 39.30 17.08
CA GLU A 185 -0.49 39.57 18.49
C GLU A 185 0.85 40.31 18.67
N ALA A 186 1.90 39.92 17.93
CA ALA A 186 3.18 40.64 17.90
C ALA A 186 3.05 42.07 17.38
N ALA A 187 2.30 42.28 16.29
CA ALA A 187 2.06 43.61 15.73
C ALA A 187 1.26 44.52 16.68
N SER A 188 0.32 43.97 17.45
CA SER A 188 -0.46 44.74 18.43
C SER A 188 0.36 45.22 19.62
N ARG A 189 1.44 44.51 19.98
CA ARG A 189 2.35 44.90 21.07
C ARG A 189 3.28 46.03 20.65
N ASP A 190 3.71 46.07 19.39
CA ASP A 190 4.57 47.13 18.84
C ASP A 190 3.84 48.48 18.71
N THR A 191 2.52 48.46 18.51
CA THR A 191 1.68 49.67 18.47
C THR A 191 1.30 50.21 19.85
N ALA A 192 1.57 49.47 20.93
CA ALA A 192 1.23 49.84 22.30
C ALA A 192 2.45 50.31 23.12
N ALA A 193 3.65 50.27 22.55
CA ALA A 193 4.91 50.78 23.10
C ALA A 193 5.28 52.12 22.45
#